data_AF-A0A7J8EN61-F1
#
_entry.id   AF-A0A7J8EN61-F1
#
_cell.length_a   1.000
_cell.length_b   1.000
_cell.length_c   1.000
_cell.angle_alpha   90.00
_cell.angle_beta   90.00
_cell.angle_gamma   90.00
#
_symmetry.space_group_name_H-M   'P 1'
#
loop_
_entity.id
_entity.type
_entity.pdbx_description
1 polymer ?
#
loop_
_entity_poly.entity_id
_entity_poly.type
_entity_poly.pdbx_seq_one_letter_code
_entity_poly.pdbx_strand_id
1 'polypeptide(L)'
;MNPVVVVHGGGASHISKDRRELVHRGIIRAATAGYNILKRGGSAVDAVEGAVTVLEDDPEFNAGCGSVLNVNGEVEMDASIMNGKDLSSGAVSAVRCIANPIKLARLVMEKTPHCFLTDRGAAEFAAAMGVPAVPGEQLVTERNRKRLEKEKREKGAHKPDQQQLLKTSVSLKILIEKNTKVELTKEKLRRKK
;
A
#
# COMPACT_ATOMS: atom_id res chain seq x y z
N MET A 1 20.93 1.82 16.55
CA MET A 1 19.54 2.31 16.68
C MET A 1 18.63 1.13 16.85
N ASN A 2 17.60 1.23 17.69
CA ASN A 2 16.55 0.21 17.75
C ASN A 2 15.59 0.46 16.59
N PRO A 3 15.39 -0.53 15.68
CA PRO A 3 14.48 -0.36 14.56
C PRO A 3 13.02 -0.29 15.04
N VAL A 4 12.21 0.52 14.35
CA VAL A 4 10.77 0.65 14.59
C VAL A 4 10.05 0.50 13.25
N VAL A 5 8.92 -0.22 13.26
CA VAL A 5 7.99 -0.31 12.13
C VAL A 5 6.59 -0.02 12.66
N VAL A 6 5.84 0.80 11.94
CA VAL A 6 4.45 1.14 12.26
C VAL A 6 3.57 0.81 11.06
N VAL A 7 2.49 0.07 11.28
CA VAL A 7 1.60 -0.43 10.23
C VAL A 7 0.16 -0.02 10.55
N HIS A 8 -0.65 0.29 9.53
CA HIS A 8 -2.07 0.57 9.69
C HIS A 8 -2.91 0.01 8.53
N GLY A 9 -4.17 -0.33 8.80
CA GLY A 9 -5.10 -0.89 7.81
C GLY A 9 -5.98 0.13 7.06
N GLY A 10 -5.93 1.41 7.47
CA GLY A 10 -6.79 2.48 6.94
C GLY A 10 -7.91 2.86 7.91
N GLY A 11 -8.54 4.03 7.71
CA GLY A 11 -9.42 4.66 8.72
C GLY A 11 -10.87 4.93 8.28
N ALA A 12 -11.27 4.54 7.08
CA ALA A 12 -12.51 5.03 6.46
C ALA A 12 -13.73 4.10 6.61
N SER A 13 -13.64 2.97 7.32
CA SER A 13 -14.72 1.99 7.37
C SER A 13 -14.95 1.42 8.76
N HIS A 14 -16.23 1.33 9.15
CA HIS A 14 -16.63 0.65 10.38
C HIS A 14 -16.29 -0.83 10.29
N ILE A 15 -15.35 -1.29 11.13
CA ILE A 15 -14.99 -2.71 11.23
C ILE A 15 -16.08 -3.41 12.05
N SER A 16 -16.76 -4.38 11.47
CA SER A 16 -17.78 -5.17 12.16
C SER A 16 -17.15 -6.02 13.28
N LYS A 17 -17.94 -6.37 14.31
CA LYS A 17 -17.43 -7.05 15.52
C LYS A 17 -16.75 -8.39 15.19
N ASP A 18 -17.32 -9.13 14.25
CA ASP A 18 -16.83 -10.40 13.72
C ASP A 18 -15.49 -10.27 12.98
N ARG A 19 -15.22 -9.10 12.39
CA ARG A 19 -13.97 -8.84 11.65
C ARG A 19 -12.85 -8.27 12.51
N ARG A 20 -13.16 -7.73 13.69
CA ARG A 20 -12.19 -7.02 14.54
C ARG A 20 -10.96 -7.88 14.86
N GLU A 21 -11.18 -9.14 15.21
CA GLU A 21 -10.09 -10.07 15.54
C GLU A 21 -9.29 -10.50 14.30
N LEU A 22 -9.94 -10.59 13.13
CA LEU A 22 -9.25 -10.89 11.87
C LEU A 22 -8.32 -9.74 11.47
N VAL A 23 -8.84 -8.51 11.50
CA VAL A 23 -8.06 -7.29 11.21
C VAL A 23 -6.92 -7.11 12.22
N HIS A 24 -7.17 -7.33 13.51
CA HIS A 24 -6.15 -7.25 14.55
C HIS A 24 -4.99 -8.23 14.28
N ARG A 25 -5.30 -9.49 13.95
CA ARG A 25 -4.29 -10.49 13.57
C ARG A 25 -3.53 -10.10 12.30
N GLY A 26 -4.20 -9.53 11.31
CA GLY A 26 -3.56 -9.04 10.08
C GLY A 26 -2.52 -7.95 10.36
N ILE A 27 -2.87 -6.97 11.20
CA ILE A 27 -1.92 -5.92 11.62
C ILE A 27 -0.72 -6.51 12.36
N ILE A 28 -0.94 -7.45 13.28
CA ILE A 28 0.15 -8.13 13.99
C ILE A 28 1.06 -8.86 13.01
N ARG A 29 0.50 -9.61 12.03
CA ARG A 29 1.31 -10.31 11.01
C ARG A 29 2.17 -9.34 10.21
N ALA A 30 1.58 -8.24 9.73
CA ALA A 30 2.29 -7.25 8.92
C ALA A 30 3.40 -6.54 9.71
N ALA A 31 3.10 -6.08 10.93
CA ALA A 31 4.09 -5.47 11.81
C ALA A 31 5.23 -6.46 12.15
N THR A 32 4.89 -7.72 12.42
CA THR A 32 5.86 -8.79 12.71
C THR A 32 6.77 -9.05 11.50
N ALA A 33 6.20 -9.12 10.29
CA ALA A 33 6.97 -9.34 9.06
C ALA A 33 8.00 -8.22 8.82
N GLY A 34 7.55 -6.96 8.87
CA GLY A 34 8.44 -5.80 8.73
C GLY A 34 9.51 -5.75 9.83
N TYR A 35 9.13 -5.99 11.09
CA TYR A 35 10.06 -5.96 12.21
C TYR A 35 11.13 -7.06 12.11
N ASN A 36 10.76 -8.26 11.67
CA ASN A 36 11.69 -9.37 11.48
C ASN A 36 12.74 -9.08 10.39
N ILE A 37 12.37 -8.35 9.33
CA ILE A 37 13.31 -7.89 8.31
C ILE A 37 14.33 -6.92 8.93
N LEU A 38 13.86 -5.93 9.69
CA LEU A 38 14.74 -4.97 10.38
C LEU A 38 15.66 -5.65 11.41
N LYS A 39 15.11 -6.61 12.18
CA LYS A 39 15.86 -7.38 13.18
C LYS A 39 17.03 -8.17 12.57
N ARG A 40 16.88 -8.60 11.32
CA ARG A 40 17.94 -9.30 10.56
C ARG A 40 18.91 -8.35 9.84
N GLY A 41 18.80 -7.04 10.04
CA GLY A 41 19.65 -6.04 9.38
C GLY A 41 19.19 -5.63 7.99
N GLY A 42 17.96 -6.00 7.58
CA GLY A 42 17.37 -5.55 6.31
C GLY A 42 17.12 -4.03 6.27
N SER A 43 16.89 -3.51 5.07
CA SER A 43 16.67 -2.07 4.89
C SER A 43 15.25 -1.64 5.32
N ALA A 44 15.06 -0.33 5.48
CA ALA A 44 13.74 0.24 5.73
C ALA A 44 12.77 -0.05 4.57
N VAL A 45 13.26 0.02 3.32
CA VAL A 45 12.48 -0.27 2.11
C VAL A 45 12.01 -1.74 2.12
N ASP A 46 12.90 -2.68 2.43
CA ASP A 46 12.54 -4.11 2.53
C ASP A 46 11.47 -4.34 3.60
N ALA A 47 11.61 -3.67 4.75
CA ALA A 47 10.69 -3.84 5.87
C ALA A 47 9.28 -3.31 5.56
N VAL A 48 9.17 -2.16 4.89
CA VAL A 48 7.86 -1.61 4.52
C VAL A 48 7.22 -2.41 3.38
N GLU A 49 7.99 -2.82 2.36
CA GLU A 49 7.48 -3.67 1.28
C GLU A 49 6.94 -5.00 1.84
N GLY A 50 7.70 -5.65 2.72
CA GLY A 50 7.31 -6.92 3.33
C GLY A 50 6.05 -6.79 4.20
N ALA A 51 5.94 -5.70 4.98
CA ALA A 51 4.74 -5.45 5.78
C ALA A 51 3.50 -5.14 4.92
N VAL A 52 3.62 -4.34 3.86
CA VAL A 52 2.51 -4.06 2.94
C VAL A 52 2.11 -5.30 2.16
N THR A 53 3.06 -6.12 1.70
CA THR A 53 2.78 -7.38 1.00
C THR A 53 1.87 -8.29 1.84
N VAL A 54 2.13 -8.40 3.15
CA VAL A 54 1.27 -9.17 4.06
C VAL A 54 -0.16 -8.64 4.13
N LEU A 55 -0.36 -7.32 3.97
CA LEU A 55 -1.69 -6.71 3.96
C LEU A 55 -2.36 -6.80 2.59
N GLU A 56 -1.60 -6.76 1.50
CA GLU A 56 -2.12 -7.01 0.13
C GLU A 56 -2.56 -8.46 -0.07
N ASP A 57 -1.91 -9.41 0.60
CA ASP A 57 -2.27 -10.82 0.55
C ASP A 57 -3.45 -11.17 1.48
N ASP A 58 -3.87 -10.26 2.35
CA ASP A 58 -4.90 -10.48 3.36
C ASP A 58 -6.25 -9.86 2.93
N PRO A 59 -7.28 -10.69 2.62
CA PRO A 59 -8.57 -10.22 2.11
C PRO A 59 -9.35 -9.33 3.10
N GLU A 60 -8.89 -9.22 4.35
CA GLU A 60 -9.46 -8.31 5.33
C GLU A 60 -9.11 -6.83 5.08
N PHE A 61 -8.10 -6.56 4.27
CA PHE A 61 -7.63 -5.22 3.96
C PHE A 61 -8.03 -4.79 2.55
N ASN A 62 -8.06 -3.48 2.33
CA ASN A 62 -8.39 -2.89 1.05
C ASN A 62 -7.11 -2.59 0.26
N ALA A 63 -6.39 -3.63 -0.13
CA ALA A 63 -5.21 -3.61 -0.98
C ALA A 63 -4.99 -5.02 -1.54
N GLY A 64 -4.38 -5.16 -2.72
CA GLY A 64 -4.17 -6.49 -3.32
C GLY A 64 -5.47 -7.28 -3.41
N CYS A 65 -5.46 -8.49 -2.87
CA CYS A 65 -6.65 -9.30 -2.65
C CYS A 65 -7.53 -8.68 -1.55
N GLY A 66 -8.81 -8.43 -1.82
CA GLY A 66 -9.69 -7.73 -0.89
C GLY A 66 -9.83 -6.23 -1.14
N SER A 67 -9.18 -5.72 -2.20
CA SER A 67 -9.45 -4.41 -2.78
C SER A 67 -10.94 -4.21 -3.12
N VAL A 68 -11.46 -3.01 -2.86
CA VAL A 68 -12.82 -2.62 -3.23
C VAL A 68 -12.97 -2.55 -4.75
N LEU A 69 -14.21 -2.68 -5.20
CA LEU A 69 -14.54 -2.69 -6.63
C LEU A 69 -14.81 -1.27 -7.13
N ASN A 70 -14.37 -0.99 -8.36
CA ASN A 70 -14.78 0.20 -9.10
C ASN A 70 -16.25 0.09 -9.56
N VAL A 71 -16.75 1.11 -10.27
CA VAL A 71 -18.14 1.15 -10.75
C VAL A 71 -18.50 0.00 -11.70
N ASN A 72 -17.51 -0.57 -12.38
CA ASN A 72 -17.66 -1.70 -13.31
C ASN A 72 -17.56 -3.06 -12.61
N GLY A 73 -17.26 -3.09 -11.30
CA GLY A 73 -17.08 -4.35 -10.57
C GLY A 73 -15.67 -4.92 -10.66
N GLU A 74 -14.70 -4.13 -11.11
CA GLU A 74 -13.30 -4.55 -11.28
C GLU A 74 -12.44 -4.03 -10.11
N VAL A 75 -11.35 -4.75 -9.82
CA VAL A 75 -10.31 -4.28 -8.89
C VAL A 75 -9.30 -3.45 -9.66
N GLU A 76 -9.10 -2.20 -9.23
CA GLU A 76 -8.03 -1.30 -9.68
C GLU A 76 -7.29 -0.81 -8.44
N MET A 77 -5.96 -0.86 -8.48
CA MET A 77 -5.13 -0.62 -7.31
C MET A 77 -4.07 0.43 -7.58
N ASP A 78 -3.67 1.10 -6.51
CA ASP A 78 -2.59 2.08 -6.50
C ASP A 78 -1.60 1.70 -5.39
N ALA A 79 -0.30 1.92 -5.61
CA ALA A 79 0.72 1.75 -4.58
C ALA A 79 1.92 2.64 -4.84
N SER A 80 2.63 3.02 -3.77
CA SER A 80 3.85 3.82 -3.85
C SER A 80 4.83 3.45 -2.74
N ILE A 81 6.12 3.53 -3.03
CA ILE A 81 7.21 3.32 -2.07
C ILE A 81 8.29 4.40 -2.25
N MET A 82 8.96 4.77 -1.16
CA MET A 82 9.99 5.81 -1.17
C MET A 82 11.11 5.48 -0.19
N ASN A 83 12.35 5.67 -0.62
CA ASN A 83 13.53 5.59 0.22
C ASN A 83 13.93 6.99 0.73
N GLY A 84 13.86 7.20 2.04
CA GLY A 84 14.20 8.50 2.64
C GLY A 84 15.69 8.88 2.59
N LYS A 85 16.59 7.97 2.18
CA LYS A 85 18.03 8.25 2.09
C LYS A 85 18.38 9.19 0.94
N ASP A 86 17.79 8.95 -0.22
CA ASP A 86 18.11 9.61 -1.51
C ASP A 86 16.85 10.09 -2.25
N LEU A 87 15.67 9.94 -1.63
CA LEU A 87 14.37 10.29 -2.19
C LEU A 87 14.00 9.47 -3.45
N SER A 88 14.70 8.38 -3.74
CA SER A 88 14.27 7.43 -4.76
C SER A 88 12.86 6.93 -4.42
N SER A 89 12.00 6.89 -5.44
CA SER A 89 10.58 6.57 -5.29
C SER A 89 10.05 5.84 -6.50
N GLY A 90 9.00 5.07 -6.29
CA GLY A 90 8.29 4.37 -7.34
C GLY A 90 6.82 4.24 -6.98
N ALA A 91 5.96 4.32 -7.99
CA ALA A 91 4.53 4.28 -7.83
C ALA A 91 3.86 3.64 -9.05
N VAL A 92 2.68 3.06 -8.80
CA VAL A 92 1.76 2.56 -9.82
C VAL A 92 0.33 2.96 -9.50
N SER A 93 -0.48 3.17 -10.54
CA SER A 93 -1.90 3.48 -10.39
C SER A 93 -2.77 2.77 -11.40
N ALA A 94 -4.03 2.53 -11.02
CA ALA A 94 -5.02 1.79 -11.79
C ALA A 94 -4.51 0.43 -12.31
N VAL A 95 -3.61 -0.22 -11.56
CA VAL A 95 -3.08 -1.52 -11.95
C VAL A 95 -4.08 -2.62 -11.62
N ARG A 96 -4.14 -3.61 -12.51
CA ARG A 96 -5.09 -4.73 -12.46
C ARG A 96 -4.35 -6.05 -12.58
N CYS A 97 -4.99 -7.14 -12.16
CA CYS A 97 -4.50 -8.51 -12.39
C CYS A 97 -3.09 -8.79 -11.84
N ILE A 98 -2.67 -8.10 -10.77
CA ILE A 98 -1.41 -8.37 -10.05
C ILE A 98 -1.71 -8.53 -8.56
N ALA A 99 -1.05 -9.47 -7.89
CA ALA A 99 -1.30 -9.72 -6.47
C ALA A 99 -0.77 -8.58 -5.57
N ASN A 100 0.43 -8.08 -5.87
CA ASN A 100 1.16 -7.14 -4.99
C ASN A 100 1.58 -5.85 -5.73
N PRO A 101 0.71 -4.84 -5.82
CA PRO A 101 1.06 -3.52 -6.38
C PRO A 101 2.31 -2.88 -5.74
N ILE A 102 2.57 -3.06 -4.44
CA ILE A 102 3.74 -2.46 -3.77
C ILE A 102 5.07 -2.98 -4.34
N LYS A 103 5.12 -4.26 -4.73
CA LYS A 103 6.32 -4.85 -5.35
C LYS A 103 6.55 -4.28 -6.74
N LEU A 104 5.49 -4.03 -7.50
CA LEU A 104 5.59 -3.36 -8.79
C LEU A 104 6.04 -1.90 -8.63
N ALA A 105 5.53 -1.18 -7.63
CA ALA A 105 6.00 0.17 -7.30
C ALA A 105 7.50 0.18 -6.95
N ARG A 106 7.99 -0.83 -6.21
CA ARG A 106 9.43 -1.00 -5.94
C ARG A 106 10.24 -1.27 -7.22
N LEU A 107 9.72 -2.08 -8.14
CA LEU A 107 10.37 -2.30 -9.44
C LEU A 107 10.45 -1.01 -10.25
N VAL A 108 9.42 -0.16 -10.23
CA VAL A 108 9.47 1.17 -10.87
C VAL A 108 10.64 1.99 -10.31
N MET A 109 10.77 2.04 -8.97
CA MET A 109 11.84 2.76 -8.27
C MET A 109 13.25 2.27 -8.65
N GLU A 110 13.44 0.95 -8.76
CA GLU A 110 14.79 0.36 -8.89
C GLU A 110 15.19 0.04 -10.34
N LYS A 111 14.23 -0.13 -11.26
CA LYS A 111 14.46 -0.65 -12.62
C LYS A 111 14.11 0.35 -13.72
N THR A 112 13.67 1.55 -13.38
CA THR A 112 13.35 2.59 -14.35
C THR A 112 13.94 3.93 -13.94
N PRO A 113 14.13 4.88 -14.87
CA PRO A 113 14.45 6.26 -14.54
C PRO A 113 13.22 7.09 -14.13
N HIS A 114 12.04 6.47 -14.01
CA HIS A 114 10.76 7.13 -13.74
C HIS A 114 10.27 6.80 -12.33
N CYS A 115 9.45 7.68 -11.75
CA CYS A 115 8.90 7.46 -10.41
C CYS A 115 7.46 6.94 -10.41
N PHE A 116 6.75 6.95 -11.55
CA PHE A 116 5.33 6.64 -11.58
C PHE A 116 4.90 6.10 -12.95
N LEU A 117 4.30 4.90 -12.98
CA LEU A 117 3.63 4.32 -14.14
C LEU A 117 2.13 4.15 -13.86
N THR A 118 1.30 4.09 -14.90
CA THR A 118 -0.15 3.96 -14.74
C THR A 118 -0.75 2.99 -15.75
N ASP A 119 -1.82 2.31 -15.34
CA ASP A 119 -2.71 1.48 -16.17
C ASP A 119 -1.93 0.60 -17.16
N ARG A 120 -2.13 0.78 -18.47
CA ARG A 120 -1.50 -0.02 -19.52
C ARG A 120 0.02 0.00 -19.45
N GLY A 121 0.64 1.15 -19.20
CA GLY A 121 2.10 1.26 -19.13
C GLY A 121 2.68 0.51 -17.93
N ALA A 122 1.96 0.51 -16.80
CA ALA A 122 2.34 -0.28 -15.64
C ALA A 122 2.15 -1.79 -15.88
N ALA A 123 1.09 -2.20 -16.61
CA ALA A 123 0.86 -3.59 -16.98
C ALA A 123 1.93 -4.15 -17.94
N GLU A 124 2.30 -3.38 -18.96
CA GLU A 124 3.39 -3.75 -19.89
C GLU A 124 4.73 -3.87 -19.14
N PHE A 125 5.00 -2.94 -18.22
CA PHE A 125 6.19 -3.00 -17.37
C PHE A 125 6.18 -4.22 -16.43
N ALA A 126 5.04 -4.54 -15.81
CA ALA A 126 4.89 -5.72 -14.98
C ALA A 126 5.21 -7.02 -15.74
N ALA A 127 4.70 -7.14 -16.98
CA ALA A 127 5.00 -8.26 -17.86
C ALA A 127 6.49 -8.33 -18.22
N ALA A 128 7.11 -7.19 -18.54
CA ALA A 128 8.55 -7.12 -18.85
C ALA A 128 9.44 -7.52 -17.66
N MET A 129 8.99 -7.25 -16.43
CA MET A 129 9.70 -7.65 -15.20
C MET A 129 9.37 -9.08 -14.74
N GLY A 130 8.50 -9.81 -15.45
CA GLY A 130 8.10 -11.17 -15.10
C GLY A 130 7.18 -11.27 -13.89
N VAL A 131 6.43 -10.21 -13.58
CA VAL A 131 5.42 -10.23 -12.50
C VAL A 131 4.26 -11.13 -12.93
N PRO A 132 3.88 -12.14 -12.14
CA PRO A 132 2.77 -13.03 -12.49
C PRO A 132 1.44 -12.27 -12.58
N ALA A 133 0.73 -12.46 -13.70
CA ALA A 133 -0.65 -12.05 -13.81
C ALA A 133 -1.55 -13.01 -13.02
N VAL A 134 -2.46 -12.47 -12.23
CA VAL A 134 -3.50 -13.23 -11.53
C VAL A 134 -4.87 -12.89 -12.14
N PRO A 135 -5.79 -13.87 -12.27
CA PRO A 135 -7.16 -13.58 -12.68
C PRO A 135 -7.78 -12.52 -11.75
N GLY A 136 -8.40 -11.48 -12.31
CA GLY A 136 -8.99 -10.40 -11.52
C GLY A 136 -9.98 -10.88 -10.45
N GLU A 137 -10.69 -11.96 -10.76
CA GLU A 137 -11.61 -12.66 -9.86
C GLU A 137 -10.94 -13.15 -8.56
N GLN A 138 -9.65 -13.51 -8.58
CA GLN A 138 -8.91 -13.91 -7.37
C GLN A 138 -8.68 -12.74 -6.39
N LEU A 139 -8.76 -11.49 -6.87
CA LEU A 139 -8.63 -10.30 -6.04
C LEU A 139 -9.98 -9.85 -5.46
N VAL A 140 -11.09 -10.36 -6.00
CA VAL A 140 -12.46 -10.00 -5.63
C VAL A 140 -12.92 -10.83 -4.44
N THR A 141 -13.54 -10.16 -3.46
CA THR A 141 -14.20 -10.85 -2.34
C THR A 141 -15.71 -10.66 -2.41
N GLU A 142 -16.45 -11.65 -1.90
CA GLU A 142 -17.91 -11.58 -1.80
C GLU A 142 -18.38 -10.38 -0.96
N ARG A 143 -17.60 -10.00 0.06
CA ARG A 143 -17.82 -8.79 0.84
C ARG A 143 -17.86 -7.54 -0.05
N ASN A 144 -16.89 -7.40 -0.95
CA ASN A 144 -16.77 -6.21 -1.79
C ASN A 144 -17.78 -6.22 -2.95
N ARG A 145 -18.22 -7.39 -3.43
CA ARG A 145 -19.38 -7.50 -4.35
C ARG A 145 -20.65 -6.96 -3.72
N LYS A 146 -21.03 -7.48 -2.55
CA LYS A 146 -22.22 -7.04 -1.81
C LYS A 146 -22.15 -5.55 -1.48
N ARG A 147 -20.95 -5.04 -1.18
CA ARG A 147 -20.71 -3.61 -0.98
C ARG A 147 -21.04 -2.79 -2.23
N LEU A 148 -20.48 -3.15 -3.40
CA LEU A 148 -20.76 -2.45 -4.65
C LEU A 148 -22.25 -2.52 -5.03
N GLU A 149 -22.89 -3.69 -4.87
CA GLU A 149 -24.33 -3.85 -5.13
C GLU A 149 -25.18 -2.92 -4.26
N LYS A 150 -24.87 -2.86 -2.96
CA LYS A 150 -25.53 -1.96 -2.02
C LYS A 150 -25.34 -0.50 -2.45
N GLU A 151 -24.11 -0.10 -2.75
CA GLU A 151 -23.79 1.27 -3.21
C GLU A 151 -24.53 1.63 -4.52
N LYS A 152 -24.64 0.68 -5.47
CA LYS A 152 -25.42 0.88 -6.71
C LYS A 152 -26.92 1.06 -6.45
N ARG A 153 -27.50 0.28 -5.53
CA ARG A 153 -28.92 0.41 -5.15
C ARG A 153 -29.21 1.74 -4.46
N GLU A 154 -28.36 2.15 -3.53
CA GLU A 154 -28.50 3.40 -2.79
C GLU A 154 -28.35 4.63 -3.72
N LYS A 155 -27.39 4.58 -4.67
CA LYS A 155 -27.23 5.64 -5.69
C LYS A 155 -28.35 5.65 -6.72
N GLY A 156 -28.88 4.49 -7.13
CA GLY A 156 -30.04 4.40 -8.01
C GLY A 156 -31.34 4.94 -7.39
N ALA A 157 -31.41 5.01 -6.06
CA ALA A 157 -32.53 5.57 -5.31
C ALA A 157 -32.41 7.08 -5.01
N HIS A 158 -31.27 7.72 -5.34
CA HIS A 158 -31.05 9.16 -5.18
C HIS A 158 -30.96 9.88 -6.53
N LYS A 159 -31.72 10.97 -6.70
CA LYS A 159 -31.71 11.84 -7.89
C LYS A 159 -30.31 12.45 -8.12
N PRO A 160 -29.95 12.82 -9.38
CA PRO A 160 -28.57 13.03 -9.83
C PRO A 160 -27.97 14.40 -9.43
N ASP A 161 -28.13 14.85 -8.19
CA ASP A 161 -27.68 16.21 -7.78
C ASP A 161 -26.63 16.24 -6.66
N GLN A 162 -26.06 15.09 -6.29
CA GLN A 162 -24.91 15.09 -5.39
C GLN A 162 -23.84 14.12 -5.89
N GLN A 163 -22.77 14.66 -6.48
CA GLN A 163 -21.50 13.95 -6.63
C GLN A 163 -20.94 13.65 -5.23
N GLN A 164 -21.45 12.58 -4.63
CA GLN A 164 -20.86 12.04 -3.42
C GLN A 164 -19.61 11.26 -3.85
N LEU A 165 -18.47 11.94 -3.78
CA LEU A 165 -17.12 11.38 -3.94
C LEU A 165 -17.04 10.04 -3.17
N LEU A 166 -16.69 8.96 -3.88
CA LEU A 166 -16.49 7.65 -3.26
C LEU A 166 -15.45 7.77 -2.14
N LYS A 167 -15.90 7.69 -0.88
CA LYS A 167 -15.02 7.68 0.29
C LYS A 167 -14.42 6.29 0.50
N THR A 168 -13.55 5.86 -0.39
CA THR A 168 -12.63 4.74 -0.13
C THR A 168 -11.28 4.98 -0.77
N SER A 169 -10.58 6.00 -0.28
CA SER A 169 -9.12 6.03 -0.38
C SER A 169 -8.57 5.27 0.81
N VAL A 170 -7.87 4.16 0.57
CA VAL A 170 -7.01 3.53 1.59
C VAL A 170 -5.59 3.74 1.13
N SER A 171 -4.91 4.72 1.73
CA SER A 171 -3.46 4.82 1.64
C SER A 171 -2.90 3.97 2.77
N LEU A 172 -2.25 2.85 2.48
CA LEU A 172 -1.39 2.18 3.44
C LEU A 172 -0.13 3.03 3.65
N LYS A 173 0.08 3.57 4.84
CA LYS A 173 1.27 4.33 5.21
C LYS A 173 2.08 3.55 6.23
N ILE A 174 3.30 3.20 5.87
CA ILE A 174 4.28 2.62 6.80
C ILE A 174 5.40 3.65 6.95
N LEU A 175 5.67 4.04 8.19
CA LEU A 175 6.77 4.94 8.53
C LEU A 175 7.83 4.17 9.31
N ILE A 176 9.08 4.33 8.91
CA ILE A 176 10.24 3.86 9.65
C ILE A 176 11.05 5.11 10.02
N GLU A 177 11.10 5.40 11.31
CA GLU A 177 11.85 6.52 11.83
C GLU A 177 13.24 6.04 12.26
N LYS A 178 14.28 6.49 11.55
CA LYS A 178 15.64 6.47 12.07
C LYS A 178 15.82 7.76 12.85
N ASN A 179 15.81 7.67 14.18
CA ASN A 179 16.04 8.79 15.06
C ASN A 179 17.51 9.23 14.90
N THR A 180 17.76 10.10 13.91
CA THR A 180 19.10 10.61 13.61
C THR A 180 19.37 11.69 14.64
N LYS A 181 20.21 11.40 15.65
CA LYS A 181 20.82 12.48 16.44
C LYS A 181 21.54 13.38 15.45
N VAL A 182 21.03 14.59 15.26
CA VAL A 182 21.80 15.66 14.66
C VAL A 182 22.86 16.02 15.71
N GLU A 183 24.02 15.37 15.65
CA GLU A 183 25.23 15.92 16.24
C GLU A 183 25.59 17.15 15.41
N LEU A 184 25.05 18.30 15.81
CA LEU A 184 25.69 19.58 15.53
C LEU A 184 27.05 19.55 16.22
N THR A 185 28.07 19.08 15.50
CA THR A 185 29.48 19.30 15.86
C THR A 185 29.69 20.80 16.06
N LYS A 186 29.69 21.25 17.31
CA LYS A 186 30.19 22.55 17.77
C LYS A 186 31.72 22.60 17.69
N GLU A 187 32.29 22.23 16.54
CA GLU A 187 33.73 22.10 16.36
C GLU A 187 34.25 22.84 15.11
N LYS A 188 33.66 24.00 14.80
CA LYS A 188 34.19 24.95 13.80
C LYS A 188 34.09 26.43 14.18
N LEU A 189 34.03 26.76 15.47
CA LEU A 189 34.10 28.14 15.97
C LEU A 189 35.21 28.39 17.02
N ARG A 190 36.36 27.73 16.85
CA ARG A 190 37.58 28.03 17.65
C ARG A 190 38.84 28.29 16.82
N ARG A 191 38.70 28.55 15.51
CA ARG A 191 39.80 29.02 14.65
C ARG A 191 39.33 30.17 13.76
N LYS A 192 39.33 31.37 14.33
CA LYS A 192 39.51 32.71 13.71
C LYS A 192 38.74 33.75 14.53
N LYS A 193 39.37 34.20 15.61
CA LYS A 193 39.59 35.61 15.99
C LYS A 193 40.27 35.63 17.35
#